data_AF-A0AAW7YG17-F1
#
_entry.id   AF-A0AAW7YG17-F1
#
_cell.length_a   1.000
_cell.length_b   1.000
_cell.length_c   1.000
_cell.angle_alpha   90.00
_cell.angle_beta   90.00
_cell.angle_gamma   90.00
#
_symmetry.space_group_name_H-M   'P 1'
#
loop_
_entity.id
_entity.type
_entity.pdbx_description
1 polymer ?
#
loop_
_entity_poly.entity_id
_entity_poly.type
_entity_poly.pdbx_seq_one_letter_code
_entity_poly.pdbx_strand_id
1 'polypeptide(L)'
;MTESMSKHVKIGDWIFEVKMVRALKVDEYGKPYSAIANCNINGDSMYIDGLLTQEGECITREDLQSFNDFCYQIGLKHCSYHRYQNGESITKDVSITSPKEPKISKTDSRIHLVK
;
A
#
# COMPACT_ATOMS: atom_id res chain seq x y z
N MET A 1 15.65 7.93 2.08
CA MET A 1 14.82 8.88 1.33
C MET A 1 14.25 8.14 0.14
N THR A 2 12.94 7.89 0.11
CA THR A 2 12.26 7.36 -1.07
C THR A 2 12.09 8.52 -2.06
N GLU A 3 12.65 8.38 -3.26
CA GLU A 3 12.44 9.35 -4.34
C GLU A 3 10.94 9.43 -4.67
N SER A 4 10.46 10.66 -4.85
CA SER A 4 9.09 10.92 -5.29
C SER A 4 8.96 10.46 -6.74
N MET A 5 7.97 9.61 -7.01
CA MET A 5 7.64 9.14 -8.35
C MET A 5 6.58 10.07 -8.95
N SER A 6 6.79 10.53 -10.19
CA SER A 6 5.78 11.33 -10.87
C SER A 6 4.59 10.44 -11.28
N LYS A 7 3.36 10.83 -10.91
CA LYS A 7 2.13 10.17 -11.36
C LYS A 7 1.78 10.40 -12.83
N HIS A 8 2.55 11.25 -13.53
CA HIS A 8 2.36 11.52 -14.95
C HIS A 8 3.68 11.73 -15.69
N VAL A 9 3.67 11.54 -17.00
CA VAL A 9 4.79 11.81 -17.90
C VAL A 9 4.29 12.59 -19.12
N LYS A 10 5.10 13.53 -19.63
CA LYS A 10 4.81 14.28 -20.86
C LYS A 10 5.62 13.69 -22.02
N ILE A 11 4.95 13.36 -23.13
CA ILE A 11 5.58 12.87 -24.35
C ILE A 11 4.95 13.62 -25.54
N GLY A 12 5.76 14.39 -26.26
CA GLY A 12 5.26 15.35 -27.25
C GLY A 12 4.30 16.36 -26.59
N ASP A 13 3.11 16.51 -27.15
CA ASP A 13 2.05 17.40 -26.64
C ASP A 13 1.11 16.72 -25.64
N TRP A 14 1.28 15.42 -25.37
CA TRP A 14 0.39 14.64 -24.52
C TRP A 14 0.95 14.49 -23.11
N ILE A 15 0.04 14.52 -22.12
CA ILE A 15 0.31 14.11 -20.74
C ILE A 15 -0.36 12.76 -20.52
N PHE A 16 0.44 11.77 -20.14
CA PHE A 16 -0.02 10.44 -19.75
C PHE A 16 -0.01 10.38 -18.22
N GLU A 17 -1.13 9.97 -17.62
CA GLU A 17 -1.31 9.90 -16.17
C GLU A 17 -1.60 8.46 -15.74
N VAL A 18 -1.09 8.07 -14.58
CA VAL A 18 -1.44 6.80 -13.93
C VAL A 18 -2.90 6.84 -13.51
N LYS A 19 -3.74 6.07 -14.21
CA LYS A 19 -5.17 5.96 -13.91
C LYS A 19 -5.50 4.84 -12.92
N MET A 20 -4.83 3.71 -13.04
CA MET A 20 -5.08 2.51 -12.26
C MET A 20 -3.75 1.80 -11.96
N VAL A 21 -3.66 1.23 -10.76
CA VAL A 21 -2.52 0.42 -10.32
C VAL A 21 -3.04 -0.92 -9.82
N ARG A 22 -2.39 -2.02 -10.21
CA ARG A 22 -2.64 -3.33 -9.63
C ARG A 22 -1.60 -3.60 -8.55
N ALA A 23 -2.04 -3.75 -7.31
CA ALA A 23 -1.16 -4.07 -6.18
C ALA A 23 -1.14 -5.59 -5.97
N LEU A 24 0.06 -6.15 -5.78
CA LEU A 24 0.28 -7.58 -5.56
C LEU A 24 1.17 -7.75 -4.33
N LYS A 25 0.71 -8.52 -3.35
CA LYS A 25 1.54 -8.96 -2.22
C LYS A 25 2.23 -10.26 -2.61
N VAL A 26 3.48 -10.15 -3.06
CA VAL A 26 4.28 -11.27 -3.56
C VAL A 26 5.77 -10.95 -3.39
N ASP A 27 6.58 -11.98 -3.19
CA ASP A 27 8.03 -11.83 -3.03
C ASP A 27 8.72 -11.42 -4.36
N GLU A 28 8.21 -11.93 -5.48
CA GLU A 28 8.75 -11.70 -6.82
C GLU A 28 7.63 -11.55 -7.85
N TYR A 29 7.78 -10.58 -8.76
CA TYR A 29 6.81 -10.36 -9.82
C TYR A 29 6.66 -11.59 -10.73
N GLY A 30 5.42 -11.96 -11.04
CA GLY A 30 5.09 -13.13 -11.85
C GLY A 30 4.93 -14.44 -11.07
N LYS A 31 5.23 -14.45 -9.76
CA LYS A 31 4.90 -15.57 -8.86
C LYS A 31 3.45 -15.47 -8.34
N PRO A 32 2.90 -16.56 -7.78
CA PRO A 32 1.63 -16.51 -7.07
C PRO A 32 1.68 -15.51 -5.92
N TYR A 33 0.68 -14.62 -5.85
CA TYR A 33 0.56 -13.59 -4.81
C TYR A 33 -0.39 -14.03 -3.69
N SER A 34 -0.11 -13.62 -2.46
CA SER A 34 -0.96 -13.90 -1.30
C SER A 34 -2.11 -12.90 -1.15
N ALA A 35 -1.99 -11.72 -1.73
CA ALA A 35 -3.06 -10.72 -1.81
C ALA A 35 -2.98 -9.89 -3.09
N ILE A 36 -4.13 -9.36 -3.51
CA ILE A 36 -4.27 -8.47 -4.67
C ILE A 36 -5.23 -7.33 -4.34
N ALA A 37 -5.04 -6.18 -4.97
CA ALA A 37 -6.02 -5.11 -5.02
C ALA A 37 -5.92 -4.35 -6.36
N ASN A 38 -7.02 -3.73 -6.78
CA ASN A 38 -6.94 -2.69 -7.81
C ASN A 38 -7.12 -1.32 -7.16
N CYS A 39 -6.29 -0.39 -7.58
CA CYS A 39 -6.22 0.95 -7.04
C CYS A 39 -6.56 1.92 -8.16
N ASN A 40 -7.75 2.52 -8.10
CA ASN A 40 -8.21 3.53 -9.04
C ASN A 40 -7.78 4.92 -8.57
N ILE A 41 -7.15 5.71 -9.44
CA ILE A 41 -6.63 7.04 -9.12
C ILE A 41 -7.46 8.11 -9.84
N ASN A 42 -7.84 9.14 -9.08
CA ASN A 42 -8.56 10.31 -9.56
C ASN A 42 -7.94 11.56 -8.93
N GLY A 43 -7.16 12.32 -9.71
CA GLY A 43 -6.47 13.52 -9.22
C GLY A 43 -5.46 13.19 -8.13
N ASP A 44 -5.72 13.63 -6.89
CA ASP A 44 -4.87 13.37 -5.73
C ASP A 44 -5.43 12.29 -4.78
N SER A 45 -6.43 11.54 -5.24
CA SER A 45 -7.12 10.52 -4.44
C SER A 45 -7.01 9.12 -5.08
N MET A 46 -6.75 8.11 -4.26
CA MET A 46 -6.78 6.70 -4.64
C MET A 46 -7.96 6.00 -3.99
N TYR A 47 -8.59 5.07 -4.69
CA TYR A 47 -9.61 4.17 -4.16
C TYR A 47 -9.16 2.73 -4.36
N ILE A 48 -9.10 1.97 -3.27
CA ILE A 48 -8.75 0.55 -3.27
C ILE A 48 -10.03 -0.27 -3.39
N ASP A 49 -10.11 -1.02 -4.47
CA ASP A 49 -11.12 -2.03 -4.72
C ASP A 49 -10.48 -3.42 -4.82
N GLY A 50 -11.32 -4.45 -4.76
CA GLY A 50 -10.89 -5.82 -5.02
C GLY A 50 -9.76 -6.29 -4.11
N LEU A 51 -9.65 -5.75 -2.89
CA LEU A 51 -8.66 -6.18 -1.90
C LEU A 51 -9.03 -7.58 -1.42
N LEU A 52 -8.33 -8.58 -1.95
CA LEU A 52 -8.59 -9.99 -1.71
C LEU A 52 -7.31 -10.68 -1.24
N THR A 53 -7.46 -11.62 -0.32
CA THR A 53 -6.38 -12.47 0.18
C THR A 53 -6.62 -13.92 -0.22
N GLN A 54 -5.55 -14.71 -0.24
CA GLN A 54 -5.66 -16.16 -0.25
C GLN A 54 -6.33 -16.67 1.03
N GLU A 55 -6.84 -17.90 0.98
CA GLU A 55 -7.46 -18.54 2.14
C GLU A 55 -6.48 -18.64 3.32
N GLY A 56 -6.92 -18.24 4.51
CA GLY A 56 -6.10 -18.22 5.73
C GLY A 56 -5.23 -16.98 5.91
N GLU A 57 -5.09 -16.13 4.89
CA GLU A 57 -4.33 -14.88 4.96
C GLU A 57 -5.21 -13.70 5.34
N CYS A 58 -4.65 -12.77 6.13
CA CYS A 58 -5.31 -11.54 6.55
C CYS A 58 -4.52 -10.32 6.10
N ILE A 59 -5.24 -9.24 5.77
CA ILE A 59 -4.63 -7.92 5.57
C ILE A 59 -4.20 -7.35 6.92
N THR A 60 -2.91 -7.04 7.06
CA THR A 60 -2.34 -6.49 8.29
C THR A 60 -2.31 -4.96 8.27
N ARG A 61 -1.87 -4.36 9.39
CA ARG A 61 -1.66 -2.91 9.45
C ARG A 61 -0.48 -2.47 8.59
N GLU A 62 0.55 -3.31 8.48
CA GLU A 62 1.75 -3.10 7.68
C GLU A 62 1.41 -3.13 6.18
N ASP A 63 0.48 -4.00 5.78
CA ASP A 63 -0.05 -3.99 4.41
C ASP A 63 -0.73 -2.65 4.09
N LEU A 64 -1.62 -2.17 4.97
CA LEU A 64 -2.26 -0.86 4.81
C LEU A 64 -1.27 0.30 4.84
N GLN A 65 -0.19 0.19 5.61
CA GLN A 65 0.90 1.18 5.61
C GLN A 65 1.62 1.20 4.27
N SER A 66 1.79 0.05 3.61
CA SER A 66 2.39 -0.02 2.26
C SER A 66 1.56 0.75 1.23
N PHE A 67 0.23 0.70 1.31
CA PHE A 67 -0.64 1.54 0.47
C PHE A 67 -0.47 3.04 0.77
N ASN A 68 -0.36 3.42 2.05
CA ASN A 68 -0.09 4.82 2.41
C ASN A 68 1.26 5.29 1.84
N ASP A 69 2.30 4.48 1.98
CA ASP A 69 3.64 4.82 1.54
C ASP A 69 3.71 4.92 0.02
N PHE A 70 3.02 4.02 -0.70
CA PHE A 70 2.83 4.13 -2.14
C PHE A 70 2.14 5.44 -2.52
N CYS A 71 0.98 5.75 -1.92
CA CYS A 71 0.28 7.01 -2.18
C CYS A 71 1.15 8.24 -1.91
N TYR A 72 1.93 8.23 -0.83
CA TYR A 72 2.87 9.30 -0.51
C TYR A 72 3.95 9.45 -1.59
N GLN A 73 4.54 8.34 -2.03
CA GLN A 73 5.59 8.33 -3.06
C GLN A 73 5.12 8.90 -4.40
N ILE A 74 3.86 8.66 -4.80
CA ILE A 74 3.31 9.20 -6.05
C ILE A 74 2.58 10.54 -5.89
N GLY A 75 2.65 11.15 -4.70
CA GLY A 75 2.12 12.48 -4.42
C GLY A 75 0.59 12.55 -4.40
N LEU A 76 -0.06 11.52 -3.86
CA LEU A 76 -1.50 11.52 -3.54
C LEU A 76 -1.73 11.99 -2.11
N LYS A 77 -2.90 12.60 -1.86
CA LYS A 77 -3.29 13.16 -0.56
C LYS A 77 -4.32 12.32 0.17
N HIS A 78 -5.12 11.55 -0.56
CA HIS A 78 -6.20 10.74 0.00
C HIS A 78 -6.15 9.32 -0.53
N CYS A 79 -6.53 8.38 0.33
CA CYS A 79 -6.78 7.01 -0.06
C CYS A 79 -8.08 6.55 0.61
N SER A 80 -8.91 5.79 -0.11
CA SER A 80 -10.12 5.22 0.43
C SER A 80 -10.23 3.73 0.11
N TYR A 81 -10.85 2.97 1.00
CA TYR A 81 -11.04 1.54 0.83
C TYR A 81 -12.33 1.07 1.48
N HIS A 82 -12.89 0.00 0.94
CA HIS A 82 -14.00 -0.69 1.57
C HIS A 82 -13.50 -1.76 2.55
N ARG A 83 -14.20 -1.86 3.68
CA ARG A 83 -14.08 -2.99 4.59
C ARG A 83 -15.43 -3.32 5.18
N TYR A 84 -15.59 -4.58 5.55
CA TYR A 84 -16.70 -5.01 6.39
C TYR A 84 -16.29 -4.91 7.86
N GLN A 85 -17.09 -4.22 8.68
CA GLN A 85 -16.90 -4.17 10.13
C GLN A 85 -18.26 -4.39 10.79
N ASN A 86 -18.34 -5.35 11.72
CA ASN A 86 -19.58 -5.73 12.41
C ASN A 86 -20.75 -6.09 11.46
N GLY A 87 -20.44 -6.68 10.29
CA GLY A 87 -21.44 -7.06 9.29
C GLY A 87 -21.89 -5.92 8.37
N GLU A 88 -21.41 -4.69 8.58
CA GLU A 88 -21.73 -3.54 7.72
C GLU A 88 -20.57 -3.24 6.77
N SER A 89 -20.92 -2.91 5.51
CA SER A 89 -19.96 -2.39 4.54
C SER A 89 -19.69 -0.91 4.84
N ILE A 90 -18.43 -0.59 5.12
CA ILE A 90 -17.99 0.77 5.46
C ILE A 90 -16.91 1.21 4.48
N THR A 91 -17.08 2.38 3.88
CA THR A 91 -16.00 3.10 3.19
C THR A 91 -15.20 3.86 4.22
N LYS A 92 -13.88 3.72 4.18
CA LYS A 92 -12.99 4.50 5.02
C LYS A 92 -12.09 5.37 4.16
N ASP A 93 -12.18 6.68 4.36
CA ASP A 93 -11.28 7.66 3.79
C ASP A 93 -10.14 7.96 4.77
N VAL A 94 -8.91 8.00 4.26
CA VAL A 94 -7.70 8.30 5.02
C VAL A 94 -6.88 9.36 4.31
N SER A 95 -6.36 10.30 5.09
CA SER A 95 -5.36 11.26 4.61
C SER A 95 -3.99 10.60 4.61
N ILE A 96 -3.23 10.83 3.54
CA ILE A 96 -1.89 10.28 3.37
C ILE A 96 -0.91 11.02 4.27
N THR A 97 -0.06 10.26 4.94
CA THR A 97 0.97 10.78 5.85
C THR A 97 2.34 10.32 5.39
N SER A 98 3.40 11.06 5.76
CA SER A 98 4.77 10.64 5.47
C SER A 98 5.06 9.26 6.08
N PRO A 99 5.78 8.38 5.35
CA PRO A 99 6.18 7.08 5.86
C PRO A 99 6.87 7.22 7.22
N LYS A 100 6.51 6.35 8.17
CA LYS A 100 7.23 6.26 9.45
C LYS A 100 8.55 5.56 9.18
N GLU A 101 9.64 6.07 9.75
CA GLU A 101 10.92 5.34 9.72
C GLU A 101 10.70 3.91 10.24
N PRO A 102 11.26 2.89 9.58
CA PRO A 102 11.12 1.52 10.03
C PRO A 102 11.68 1.43 11.44
N LYS A 103 10.83 1.05 12.41
CA LYS A 103 11.29 0.68 13.74
C LYS A 103 12.13 -0.58 13.59
N ILE A 104 13.45 -0.43 13.58
CA ILE A 104 14.37 -1.55 13.77
C ILE A 104 14.06 -2.10 15.16
N SER A 105 13.29 -3.19 15.22
CA SER A 105 13.19 -4.00 16.43
C SER A 105 14.59 -4.56 16.66
N LYS A 106 15.35 -3.95 17.57
CA LYS A 106 16.55 -4.57 18.12
C LYS A 106 16.10 -5.88 18.74
N THR A 107 16.36 -7.00 18.07
CA THR A 107 16.20 -8.31 18.68
C THR A 107 17.11 -8.35 19.90
N ASP A 108 16.46 -8.54 21.04
CA ASP A 108 17.00 -8.45 22.37
C ASP A 108 18.04 -9.56 22.64
N SER A 109 19.07 -9.16 23.38
CA SER A 109 20.05 -9.90 24.18
C SER A 109 20.52 -11.31 23.77
N ARG A 110 21.84 -11.40 23.54
CA ARG A 110 22.65 -12.62 23.64
C ARG A 110 22.33 -13.37 24.95
N ILE A 111 21.82 -14.58 24.83
CA ILE A 111 21.67 -15.52 25.94
C ILE A 111 23.06 -15.83 26.50
N HIS A 112 23.26 -15.59 27.80
CA HIS A 112 24.46 -16.02 28.51
C HIS A 112 24.46 -17.54 28.69
N LEU A 113 25.52 -18.21 28.24
CA LEU A 113 25.79 -19.60 28.58
C LEU A 113 26.34 -19.64 30.01
N VAL A 114 25.60 -20.26 30.94
CA VAL A 114 26.12 -20.62 32.27
C VAL A 114 26.83 -21.96 32.14
N LYS A 115 28.05 -22.05 32.67
CA LYS A 115 28.78 -23.31 32.88
C LYS A 115 28.85 -23.58 34.38
#